data_AF-A0A3C1BD74-F1
#
_entry.id   AF-A0A3C1BD74-F1
#
_cell.length_a   1.000
_cell.length_b   1.000
_cell.length_c   1.000
_cell.angle_alpha   90.00
_cell.angle_beta   90.00
_cell.angle_gamma   90.00
#
_symmetry.space_group_name_H-M   'P 1'
#
loop_
_entity.id
_entity.type
_entity.pdbx_description
1 polymer ?
#
loop_
_entity_poly.entity_id
_entity_poly.type
_entity_poly.pdbx_seq_one_letter_code
_entity_poly.pdbx_strand_id
1 'polypeptide(L)' 'METDLFPSNSPANDVYELVKWPEVQELMDYDWFTKECFPCTSFEGQEQLSSAYFVPIRRLMEIDES' A
#
# COMPACT_ATOMS: atom_id res chain seq x y z
N MET A 1 -19.33 27.92 -19.01
CA MET A 1 -18.02 27.72 -18.36
C MET A 1 -17.91 26.24 -18.11
N GLU A 2 -17.14 25.56 -18.95
CA GLU A 2 -16.79 24.15 -18.79
C GLU A 2 -15.90 24.07 -17.55
N THR A 3 -16.34 23.39 -16.51
CA THR A 3 -15.50 23.12 -15.34
C THR A 3 -14.67 21.89 -15.64
N ASP A 4 -13.38 22.13 -15.82
CA ASP A 4 -12.32 21.17 -16.05
C ASP A 4 -12.45 19.89 -15.20
N LEU A 5 -12.32 18.79 -15.94
CA LEU A 5 -12.04 17.45 -15.50
C LEU A 5 -10.74 17.43 -14.68
N PHE A 6 -10.84 17.50 -13.36
CA PHE A 6 -9.78 16.95 -12.52
C PHE A 6 -10.19 15.52 -12.15
N PRO A 7 -9.62 14.47 -12.77
CA PRO A 7 -9.62 13.19 -12.08
C PRO A 7 -8.91 13.46 -10.75
N SER A 8 -9.64 13.38 -9.66
CA SER A 8 -9.12 13.60 -8.30
C SER A 8 -8.24 12.41 -7.90
N ASN A 9 -7.24 12.10 -8.72
CA ASN A 9 -6.25 11.07 -8.46
C ASN A 9 -5.01 11.73 -7.83
N SER A 10 -5.25 12.52 -6.78
CA SER A 10 -4.18 13.06 -5.97
C SER A 10 -3.65 11.92 -5.09
N PRO A 11 -2.37 11.51 -5.23
CA PRO A 11 -1.77 10.45 -4.39
C PRO A 11 -1.69 10.85 -2.90
N ALA A 12 -2.04 12.10 -2.56
CA ALA A 12 -2.05 12.65 -1.22
C ALA A 12 -3.19 12.13 -0.32
N ASN A 13 -4.12 11.33 -0.85
CA ASN A 13 -5.24 10.79 -0.07
C ASN A 13 -5.40 9.26 -0.23
N ASP A 14 -4.32 8.58 -0.63
CA ASP A 14 -4.32 7.12 -0.68
C ASP A 14 -4.45 6.56 0.75
N VAL A 15 -5.43 5.66 0.95
CA VAL A 15 -5.62 4.92 2.19
C VAL A 15 -4.74 3.69 2.13
N TYR A 16 -4.02 3.41 3.22
CA TYR A 16 -3.11 2.27 3.32
C TYR A 16 -3.64 1.27 4.34
N GLU A 17 -3.45 -0.01 4.02
CA GLU A 17 -3.74 -1.13 4.92
C GLU A 17 -2.43 -1.80 5.34
N LEU A 18 -2.36 -2.22 6.61
CA LEU A 18 -1.19 -2.94 7.12
C LEU A 18 -1.31 -4.43 6.75
N VAL A 19 -0.50 -4.85 5.78
CA VAL A 19 -0.38 -6.24 5.36
C VAL A 19 0.83 -6.87 6.04
N LYS A 20 0.63 -8.03 6.67
CA LYS A 20 1.67 -8.74 7.42
C LYS A 20 2.30 -9.83 6.57
N TRP A 21 3.38 -10.41 7.09
CA TRP A 21 3.91 -11.67 6.60
C TRP A 21 3.02 -12.84 7.02
N PRO A 22 2.79 -13.87 6.18
CA PRO A 22 3.37 -14.07 4.84
C PRO A 22 2.59 -13.42 3.69
N GLU A 23 1.42 -12.84 3.92
CA GLU A 23 0.52 -12.35 2.87
C GLU A 23 1.20 -11.28 1.97
N VAL A 24 2.06 -10.47 2.56
CA VAL A 24 2.83 -9.46 1.82
C VAL A 24 3.78 -10.07 0.78
N GLN A 25 4.15 -11.36 0.89
CA GLN A 25 5.02 -12.02 -0.09
C GLN A 25 4.43 -12.01 -1.50
N GLU A 26 3.12 -12.22 -1.62
CA GLU A 26 2.43 -12.24 -2.92
C GLU A 26 2.46 -10.86 -3.57
N LEU A 27 2.55 -9.80 -2.76
CA LEU A 27 2.58 -8.43 -3.23
C LEU A 27 3.99 -7.99 -3.65
N MET A 28 5.05 -8.65 -3.16
CA MET A 28 6.44 -8.27 -3.46
C MET A 28 6.84 -8.46 -4.93
N ASP A 29 6.11 -9.30 -5.66
CA ASP A 29 6.36 -9.55 -7.10
C ASP A 29 5.84 -8.44 -8.01
N TYR A 30 5.04 -7.50 -7.50
CA TYR A 30 4.50 -6.41 -8.29
C TYR A 30 5.47 -5.22 -8.39
N ASP A 31 5.62 -4.68 -9.60
CA ASP A 31 6.49 -3.51 -9.89
C ASP A 31 6.15 -2.25 -9.07
N TRP A 32 4.90 -2.13 -8.63
CA TRP A 32 4.43 -1.01 -7.82
C TRP A 32 4.80 -1.16 -6.34
N PHE A 33 5.08 -2.38 -5.86
CA PHE A 33 5.28 -2.66 -4.44
C PHE A 33 6.38 -1.81 -3.83
N THR A 34 7.56 -1.80 -4.44
CA THR A 34 8.74 -1.05 -3.94
C THR A 34 8.56 0.46 -4.03
N LYS A 35 7.66 0.95 -4.89
CA LYS A 35 7.43 2.39 -5.11
C LYS A 35 6.33 2.95 -4.24
N GLU A 36 5.35 2.12 -3.90
CA GLU A 36 4.09 2.57 -3.29
C GLU A 36 3.89 2.00 -1.88
N CYS A 37 4.58 0.91 -1.48
CA CYS A 37 4.45 0.36 -0.13
C CYS A 37 5.51 0.91 0.83
N PHE A 38 5.14 1.00 2.12
CA PHE A 38 6.05 1.44 3.18
C PHE A 38 6.25 0.33 4.20
N PRO A 39 7.49 -0.04 4.56
CA PRO A 39 7.71 -1.03 5.62
C PRO A 39 7.19 -0.49 6.95
N CYS A 40 6.45 -1.31 7.67
CA CYS A 40 6.04 -1.05 9.05
C CYS A 40 7.23 -1.39 9.96
N THR A 41 8.09 -0.41 10.21
CA THR A 41 9.19 -0.56 11.16
C THR A 41 8.68 -0.31 12.58
N SER A 42 8.92 -1.26 13.49
CA SER A 42 8.68 -1.03 14.92
C SER A 42 9.74 -0.05 15.44
N PHE A 43 9.33 0.96 16.20
CA PHE A 43 10.25 1.82 16.93
C PHE A 43 11.03 1.00 18.00
N GLU A 44 12.26 1.43 18.29
CA GLU A 44 13.18 0.73 19.21
C GLU A 44 12.49 0.32 20.52
N GLY A 45 12.49 -0.99 20.80
CA GLY A 45 11.99 -1.57 22.04
C GLY A 45 10.78 -2.51 21.91
N GLN A 46 10.18 -2.64 20.72
CA GLN A 46 9.17 -3.67 20.47
C GLN A 46 9.80 -4.84 19.70
N GLU A 47 9.75 -6.03 20.33
CA GLU A 47 10.19 -7.29 19.76
C GLU A 47 9.64 -7.46 18.34
N GLN A 48 10.55 -7.62 17.37
CA GLN A 48 10.35 -8.01 15.97
C GLN A 48 8.87 -8.17 15.59
N LEU A 49 8.16 -7.07 15.34
CA LEU A 49 6.89 -7.21 14.62
C LEU A 49 7.27 -7.74 13.24
N SER A 50 6.79 -8.94 12.97
CA SER A 50 7.02 -9.70 11.75
C SER A 50 6.89 -8.78 10.52
N SER A 51 7.80 -8.91 9.55
CA SER A 51 7.90 -8.06 8.36
C SER A 51 6.52 -7.69 7.80
N ALA A 52 6.08 -6.46 8.02
CA ALA A 52 4.78 -5.97 7.60
C ALA A 52 4.96 -4.69 6.79
N TYR A 53 4.03 -4.40 5.89
CA TYR A 53 4.08 -3.24 5.01
C TYR A 53 2.71 -2.56 4.97
N PHE A 54 2.73 -1.24 4.91
CA PHE A 54 1.58 -0.44 4.53
C PHE A 54 1.43 -0.47 3.02
N VAL A 55 0.32 -1.03 2.55
CA VAL A 55 0.01 -1.25 1.14
C VAL A 55 -1.17 -0.36 0.75
N PRO A 56 -1.14 0.34 -0.41
CA PRO A 56 -2.27 1.15 -0.84
C PRO A 56 -3.50 0.27 -1.09
N ILE A 57 -4.65 0.62 -0.49
CA ILE A 57 -5.90 -0.14 -0.63
C ILE A 57 -6.31 -0.28 -2.10
N ARG A 58 -6.08 0.74 -2.93
CA ARG A 58 -6.39 0.68 -4.37
C ARG A 58 -5.69 -0.49 -5.07
N ARG A 59 -4.47 -0.86 -4.65
CA ARG A 59 -3.74 -1.99 -5.22
C ARG A 59 -4.31 -3.32 -4.77
N LEU A 60 -4.77 -3.40 -3.52
CA LEU A 60 -5.46 -4.58 -3.01
C LEU A 60 -6.80 -4.81 -3.75
N MET A 61 -7.55 -3.74 -4.02
CA MET A 61 -8.79 -3.80 -4.81
C MET A 61 -8.54 -4.25 -6.25
N GLU A 62 -7.52 -3.72 -6.91
CA GLU A 62 -7.13 -4.14 -8.28
C GLU A 62 -6.82 -5.65 -8.37
N ILE A 63 -6.27 -6.23 -7.31
CA ILE A 63 -5.95 -7.66 -7.24
C ILE A 63 -7.20 -8.51 -6.97
N ASP A 64 -8.09 -8.07 -6.07
CA ASP A 64 -9.33 -8.79 -5.75
C ASP A 64 -10.29 -8.87 -6.96
N GLU A 65 -10.25 -7.86 -7.83
CA GLU A 65 -11.06 -7.82 -9.06
C GLU A 65 -10.47 -8.62 -10.25
N SER A 66 -9.29 -9.25 -10.11
CA SER A 66 -8.61 -10.04 -11.17
C SER A 66 -8.89 -11.54 -11.10
#